data_AF-A0A519RYZ4-F1
#
_entry.id   AF-A0A519RYZ4-F1
#
_cell.length_a   1.000
_cell.length_b   1.000
_cell.length_c   1.000
_cell.angle_alpha   90.00
_cell.angle_beta   90.00
_cell.angle_gamma   90.00
#
_symmetry.space_group_name_H-M   'P 1'
#
loop_
_entity.id
_entity.type
_entity.pdbx_description
1 polymer ?
#
loop_
_entity_poly.entity_id
_entity_poly.type
_entity_poly.pdbx_seq_one_letter_code
_entity_poly.pdbx_strand_id
1 'polypeptide(L)' 'VYRNPKPQDMDKSEQVVIVGAMKNGVFEADQILTKCPSKYVEKDLGETGPPATAMTTRPAGR' A
#
# COMPACT_ATOMS: atom_id res chain seq x y z
N VAL A 1 4.18 -23.73 -11.20
CA VAL A 1 2.82 -24.20 -11.57
C VAL A 1 1.81 -23.69 -10.56
N TYR A 2 0.73 -23.04 -11.00
CA TYR A 2 -0.41 -22.62 -10.17
C TYR A 2 -1.63 -23.43 -10.61
N ARG A 3 -2.29 -24.14 -9.69
CA ARG A 3 -3.38 -25.10 -10.01
C ARG A 3 -4.78 -24.55 -9.77
N ASN A 4 -4.89 -23.32 -9.29
CA ASN A 4 -6.15 -22.67 -8.97
C ASN A 4 -6.61 -21.75 -10.11
N PRO A 5 -7.91 -21.39 -10.17
CA PRO A 5 -8.42 -20.45 -11.17
C PRO A 5 -7.68 -19.11 -11.10
N LYS A 6 -7.40 -18.52 -12.28
CA LYS A 6 -6.71 -17.23 -12.38
C LYS A 6 -7.46 -16.19 -11.54
N PRO A 7 -6.80 -15.51 -10.59
CA PRO A 7 -7.44 -14.44 -9.82
C PRO A 7 -7.98 -13.36 -10.76
N GLN A 8 -9.24 -12.97 -10.59
CA GLN A 8 -9.91 -12.00 -11.46
C GLN A 8 -9.25 -10.61 -11.40
N ASP A 9 -8.59 -10.31 -10.29
CA ASP A 9 -7.90 -9.05 -10.05
C ASP A 9 -6.43 -9.05 -10.52
N MET A 10 -5.93 -10.17 -11.07
CA MET A 10 -4.56 -10.27 -11.58
C MET A 10 -4.30 -9.30 -12.74
N ASP A 11 -5.30 -9.06 -13.59
CA ASP A 11 -5.20 -8.13 -14.72
C ASP A 11 -5.35 -6.66 -14.31
N LYS A 12 -5.84 -6.39 -13.08
CA LYS A 12 -6.06 -5.02 -12.55
C LYS A 12 -4.95 -4.53 -11.65
N SER A 13 -3.95 -5.37 -11.38
CA SER A 13 -2.94 -5.13 -10.36
C SER A 13 -1.58 -4.87 -10.99
N GLU A 14 -0.98 -3.74 -10.64
CA GLU A 14 0.33 -3.32 -11.17
C GLU A 14 1.49 -4.17 -10.60
N GLN A 15 1.32 -4.68 -9.37
CA GLN A 15 2.26 -5.61 -8.74
C GLN A 15 1.53 -6.84 -8.19
N VAL A 16 2.18 -8.00 -8.37
CA VAL A 16 1.66 -9.29 -7.91
C VAL A 16 2.75 -10.01 -7.12
N VAL A 17 2.40 -10.45 -5.91
CA VAL A 17 3.25 -11.23 -5.03
C VAL A 17 2.80 -12.68 -5.07
N ILE A 18 3.72 -13.59 -5.40
CA ILE A 18 3.43 -15.02 -5.48
C ILE A 18 4.08 -15.71 -4.30
N VAL A 19 3.27 -16.39 -3.48
CA VAL A 19 3.73 -17.17 -2.33
C VAL A 19 3.62 -18.65 -2.68
N GLY A 20 4.72 -19.38 -2.50
CA GLY A 20 4.80 -20.78 -2.89
C GLY A 20 6.15 -21.40 -2.55
N ALA A 21 6.38 -22.61 -3.03
CA ALA A 21 7.58 -23.40 -2.76
C ALA A 21 8.18 -23.98 -4.03
N MET A 22 9.50 -24.10 -4.06
CA MET A 22 10.22 -24.84 -5.10
C MET A 22 10.03 -26.33 -4.90
N LYS A 23 9.47 -27.02 -5.90
CA LYS A 23 9.35 -28.48 -5.92
C LYS A 23 9.77 -29.02 -7.27
N ASN A 24 10.62 -30.04 -7.26
CA ASN A 24 11.05 -30.74 -8.48
C ASN A 24 11.63 -29.80 -9.56
N GLY A 25 12.35 -28.75 -9.13
CA GLY A 25 12.92 -27.75 -10.04
C GLY A 25 11.93 -26.72 -10.59
N VAL A 26 10.66 -26.75 -10.16
CA VAL A 26 9.63 -25.81 -10.59
C VAL A 26 9.02 -25.12 -9.37
N PHE A 27 8.81 -23.81 -9.45
CA PHE A 27 8.13 -23.06 -8.40
C PHE A 27 6.63 -23.37 -8.42
N GLU A 28 6.12 -24.12 -7.44
CA GLU A 28 4.68 -24.29 -7.22
C GLU A 28 4.14 -23.11 -6.42
N ALA A 29 3.17 -22.40 -6.98
CA ALA A 29 2.54 -21.25 -6.34
C ALA A 29 1.30 -21.71 -5.57
N ASP A 30 1.23 -21.38 -4.28
CA ASP A 30 0.10 -21.71 -3.40
C ASP A 30 -0.90 -20.55 -3.32
N GLN A 31 -0.40 -19.32 -3.24
CA GLN A 31 -1.22 -18.11 -3.12
C GLN A 31 -0.69 -16.98 -4.02
N ILE A 32 -1.62 -16.23 -4.59
CA ILE A 32 -1.33 -15.05 -5.40
C ILE A 32 -1.97 -13.86 -4.70
N LEU A 33 -1.15 -12.94 -4.21
CA LEU A 33 -1.59 -11.68 -3.63
C LEU A 33 -1.37 -10.56 -4.64
N THR A 34 -2.46 -9.92 -5.03
CA THR A 34 -2.44 -8.72 -5.86
C THR A 34 -2.24 -7.49 -4.98
N LYS A 35 -1.18 -6.72 -5.21
CA LYS A 35 -0.96 -5.44 -4.52
C LYS A 35 -1.51 -4.32 -5.38
N CYS A 36 -2.46 -3.57 -4.85
CA CYS A 36 -2.79 -2.26 -5.39
C CYS A 36 -1.71 -1.26 -4.91
N PRO A 37 -1.09 -0.48 -5.82
CA PRO A 37 -0.05 0.51 -5.48
C PRO A 37 -0.57 1.62 -4.55
N SER A 38 -1.88 1.76 -4.42
CA SER A 38 -2.60 2.86 -3.77
C SER A 38 -2.45 2.94 -2.24
N LYS A 39 -1.71 2.04 -1.58
CA LYS A 39 -1.48 2.13 -0.12
C LYS A 39 -0.20 2.87 0.28
N TYR A 40 0.71 3.14 -0.65
CA TYR A 40 1.91 3.94 -0.41
C TYR A 40 2.05 5.01 -1.49
N VAL A 41 1.01 5.81 -1.67
CA VAL A 41 1.27 7.20 -2.06
C VAL A 41 1.78 7.83 -0.77
N GLU A 42 3.07 7.65 -0.52
CA GLU A 42 3.77 8.45 0.48
C GLU A 42 3.42 9.89 0.16
N LYS A 43 2.81 10.53 1.14
CA LYS A 43 2.46 11.95 1.10
C LYS A 43 3.76 12.73 1.31
N ASP A 44 4.78 12.46 0.50
CA ASP A 44 5.98 13.27 0.36
C ASP A 44 5.63 14.49 -0.50
N LEU A 45 4.83 15.36 0.09
CA LEU A 45 4.66 16.73 -0.38
C LEU A 45 4.69 17.66 0.82
N GLY A 46 5.90 18.12 1.13
CA GLY A 46 6.10 19.46 1.66
C GLY A 46 6.57 19.54 3.10
N GLU A 47 7.89 19.55 3.25
CA GLU A 47 8.56 20.38 4.23
C GLU A 47 8.07 21.83 4.11
N THR A 48 7.30 22.32 5.08
CA THR A 48 7.33 23.73 5.51
C THR A 48 7.00 23.79 7.01
N GLY A 49 8.04 24.04 7.80
CA GLY A 49 8.14 24.83 9.06
C GLY A 49 6.99 24.88 10.09
N PRO A 50 7.31 25.23 11.35
CA PRO A 50 6.30 25.35 12.41
C PRO A 50 5.29 26.46 12.05
N PRO A 51 4.01 26.37 12.44
CA PRO A 51 3.14 27.53 12.43
C PRO A 51 3.62 28.51 13.52
N ALA A 52 4.56 29.38 13.15
CA ALA A 52 4.80 30.60 13.89
C ALA A 52 3.53 31.48 13.81
N THR A 53 2.99 31.82 14.97
CA THR A 53 2.06 32.94 15.19
C THR A 53 0.65 32.79 14.60
N ALA A 54 -0.26 32.29 15.44
CA ALA A 54 -1.59 32.89 15.55
C ALA A 54 -1.86 33.18 17.04
N MET A 55 -1.18 34.20 17.55
CA MET A 55 -1.71 34.99 18.66
C MET A 55 -3.09 35.48 18.26
N THR A 56 -4.13 35.09 19.00
CA THR A 56 -5.24 35.99 19.32
C THR A 56 -5.90 35.46 20.58
N THR A 57 -5.53 36.10 21.68
CA THR A 57 -6.24 36.18 22.96
C THR A 57 -7.76 36.19 22.76
N ARG A 58 -8.48 35.30 23.44
CA ARG A 58 -9.89 35.56 23.81
C ARG A 58 -9.98 35.61 25.33
N PRO A 59 -10.51 36.71 25.88
CA PRO A 59 -10.43 37.00 27.31
C PRO A 59 -11.39 36.11 28.10
N ALA A 60 -11.03 35.85 29.36
CA ALA A 60 -11.95 35.36 30.37
C ALA A 60 -13.17 36.28 30.48
N GLY A 61 -14.38 35.72 30.51
CA GLY A 61 -15.58 36.49 30.81
C GLY A 61 -16.89 35.87 30.32
N ARG A 62 -17.46 34.94 31.10
CA ARG A 62 -18.83 35.01 31.65
C ARG A 62 -19.00 33.95 32.72
#